data_AF-A0A673NKR3-F1
#
_entry.id   AF-A0A673NKR3-F1
#
_cell.length_a   1.000
_cell.length_b   1.000
_cell.length_c   1.000
_cell.angle_alpha   90.00
_cell.angle_beta   90.00
_cell.angle_gamma   90.00
#
_symmetry.space_group_name_H-M   'P 1'
#
loop_
_entity.id
_entity.type
_entity.pdbx_description
1 polymer ?
#
loop_
_entity_poly.entity_id
_entity_poly.type
_entity_poly.pdbx_seq_one_letter_code
_entity_poly.pdbx_strand_id
1 'polypeptide(L)'
;MTVVIGFEGSANKIGVGIIRDGEVLSNPRRTYITPPGQGEIIRPIVTSNGLYYNFHLHSQISNDPSPGYNIEQMAKKGTKYIDLPYTVKGMDVPFSGILSYIEDAAHKLLSTGQCTPEDLCFSLQTLFAMLVEITERAMAHCGSQEVLIVGGVGCNLRLQEMMGVMCKERGAQLFATDERFCIDNGAMIAQAGWEMFRSGHVTELSDSWITQR
;
A
#
# COMPACT_ATOMS: atom_id res chain seq x y z
N MET A 1 -27.01 -3.55 22.53
CA MET A 1 -26.19 -2.42 22.05
C MET A 1 -24.75 -2.87 22.13
N THR A 2 -24.15 -3.18 21.00
CA THR A 2 -22.77 -3.66 20.94
C THR A 2 -21.91 -2.56 20.35
N VAL A 3 -20.81 -2.24 21.04
CA VAL A 3 -19.83 -1.24 20.61
C VAL A 3 -18.51 -1.94 20.41
N VAL A 4 -17.94 -1.83 19.21
CA VAL A 4 -16.61 -2.36 18.86
C VAL A 4 -15.67 -1.18 18.67
N ILE A 5 -14.49 -1.27 19.28
CA ILE A 5 -13.43 -0.28 19.14
C ILE A 5 -12.25 -0.97 18.47
N GLY A 6 -11.84 -0.45 17.32
CA GLY A 6 -10.68 -0.93 16.58
C GLY A 6 -9.51 0.02 16.71
N PHE A 7 -8.34 -0.51 17.03
CA PHE A 7 -7.08 0.23 17.06
C PHE A 7 -6.19 -0.28 15.93
N GLU A 8 -5.79 0.63 15.06
CA GLU A 8 -4.73 0.43 14.07
C GLU A 8 -3.55 1.30 14.52
N GLY A 9 -2.32 0.79 14.38
CA GLY A 9 -1.13 1.59 14.63
C GLY A 9 0.00 1.24 13.67
N SER A 10 0.70 2.28 13.21
CA SER A 10 2.00 2.19 12.55
C SER A 10 3.07 2.89 13.39
N ALA A 11 4.31 2.96 12.89
CA ALA A 11 5.47 3.44 13.66
C ALA A 11 5.29 4.83 14.31
N ASN A 12 4.43 5.70 13.75
CA ASN A 12 4.23 7.07 14.23
C ASN A 12 2.75 7.50 14.33
N LYS A 13 1.83 6.54 14.23
CA LYS A 13 0.41 6.84 14.03
C LYS A 13 -0.45 5.81 14.74
N ILE A 14 -1.52 6.28 15.38
CA ILE A 14 -2.59 5.41 15.89
C ILE A 14 -3.95 5.89 15.37
N GLY A 15 -4.67 4.98 14.73
CA GLY A 15 -6.06 5.15 14.30
C GLY A 15 -6.99 4.38 15.25
N VAL A 16 -8.00 5.06 15.78
CA VAL A 16 -9.05 4.45 16.62
C VAL A 16 -10.40 4.56 15.96
N GLY A 17 -11.01 3.46 15.52
CA GLY A 17 -12.36 3.43 14.95
C GLY A 17 -13.36 2.90 15.95
N ILE A 18 -14.60 3.38 15.86
CA ILE A 18 -15.69 2.95 16.75
C ILE A 18 -16.87 2.58 15.89
N ILE A 19 -17.44 1.40 16.14
CA ILE A 19 -18.67 0.92 15.51
C ILE A 19 -19.71 0.63 16.58
N ARG A 20 -20.95 1.05 16.36
CA ARG A 20 -22.09 0.66 17.19
C ARG A 20 -23.17 0.06 16.31
N ASP A 21 -23.59 -1.16 16.63
CA ASP A 21 -24.68 -1.85 15.95
C ASP A 21 -24.54 -1.86 14.40
N GLY A 22 -23.31 -1.92 13.89
CA GLY A 22 -22.97 -1.94 12.46
C GLY A 22 -22.74 -0.57 11.82
N GLU A 23 -22.94 0.53 12.53
CA GLU A 23 -22.66 1.89 12.05
C GLU A 23 -21.30 2.39 12.53
N VAL A 24 -20.48 2.92 11.61
CA VAL A 24 -19.21 3.57 11.93
C VAL A 24 -19.46 4.93 12.57
N LEU A 25 -19.15 5.06 13.86
CA LEU A 25 -19.39 6.26 14.66
C LEU A 25 -18.19 7.21 14.73
N SER A 26 -16.96 6.73 14.48
CA SER A 26 -15.76 7.54 14.61
C SER A 26 -14.64 7.10 13.67
N ASN A 27 -13.80 8.09 13.35
CA ASN A 27 -12.50 7.96 12.69
C ASN A 27 -12.46 7.30 11.30
N PRO A 28 -13.23 7.81 10.32
CA PRO A 28 -13.01 7.45 8.93
C PRO A 28 -11.76 8.12 8.31
N ARG A 29 -10.94 8.88 9.07
CA ARG A 29 -9.82 9.67 8.50
C ARG A 29 -8.85 10.39 9.45
N ARG A 30 -9.00 10.34 10.77
CA ARG A 30 -8.23 11.15 11.74
C ARG A 30 -7.23 10.28 12.51
N THR A 31 -6.03 10.21 11.97
CA THR A 31 -4.91 9.54 12.61
C THR A 31 -4.16 10.53 13.51
N TYR A 32 -3.91 10.14 14.76
CA TYR A 32 -3.01 10.92 15.62
C TYR A 32 -1.57 10.67 15.15
N ILE A 33 -0.86 11.74 14.78
CA ILE A 33 0.53 11.68 14.32
C ILE A 33 1.42 12.07 15.50
N THR A 34 2.29 11.17 15.95
CA THR A 34 3.25 11.46 17.02
C THR A 34 4.31 12.45 16.53
N PRO A 35 4.82 13.36 17.41
CA PRO A 35 5.92 14.27 17.06
C PRO A 35 7.15 13.53 16.53
N PRO A 36 7.93 14.16 15.62
CA PRO A 36 9.15 13.55 15.06
C PRO A 36 10.10 13.05 16.15
N GLY A 37 10.59 11.81 16.00
CA GLY A 37 11.56 11.20 16.92
C GLY A 37 10.99 10.41 18.11
N GLN A 38 9.67 10.23 18.19
CA GLN A 38 8.99 9.50 19.28
C GLN A 38 8.29 8.19 18.86
N GLY A 39 8.76 7.55 17.77
CA GLY A 39 8.22 6.27 17.29
C GLY A 39 9.20 5.11 17.50
N GLU A 40 8.69 3.95 17.91
CA GLU A 40 9.46 2.69 17.92
C GLU A 40 9.55 2.11 16.50
N ILE A 41 10.75 1.66 16.12
CA ILE A 41 11.03 1.14 14.78
C ILE A 41 10.77 -0.37 14.77
N ILE A 42 9.70 -0.77 14.09
CA ILE A 42 9.50 -2.15 13.63
C ILE A 42 9.83 -2.17 12.12
N ARG A 43 10.81 -3.00 11.70
CA ARG A 43 11.30 -3.14 10.32
C ARG A 43 10.94 -4.53 9.76
N PRO A 44 10.65 -4.67 8.44
CA PRO A 44 9.27 -4.80 7.98
C PRO A 44 9.02 -5.95 6.98
N ILE A 45 7.76 -6.27 6.73
CA ILE A 45 7.31 -6.92 5.49
C ILE A 45 7.17 -5.84 4.42
N VAL A 46 7.91 -5.98 3.31
CA VAL A 46 7.94 -4.99 2.21
C VAL A 46 6.63 -5.06 1.43
N THR A 47 5.65 -4.28 1.85
CA THR A 47 4.66 -3.70 0.95
C THR A 47 5.34 -2.58 0.15
N SER A 48 4.87 -2.28 -1.05
CA SER A 48 5.44 -1.25 -1.97
C SER A 48 5.70 0.12 -1.31
N ASN A 49 5.07 0.43 -0.17
CA ASN A 49 5.40 1.56 0.70
C ASN A 49 6.85 1.62 1.17
N GLY A 50 7.46 0.47 1.53
CA GLY A 50 8.86 0.44 1.96
C GLY A 50 9.82 0.83 0.83
N LEU A 51 9.49 0.44 -0.40
CA LEU A 51 10.27 0.82 -1.57
C LEU A 51 10.08 2.30 -1.92
N TYR A 52 8.86 2.84 -1.86
CA TYR A 52 8.62 4.28 -2.01
C TYR A 52 9.32 5.12 -0.94
N TYR A 53 9.34 4.65 0.31
CA TYR A 53 9.98 5.35 1.41
C TYR A 53 11.50 5.46 1.22
N ASN A 54 12.15 4.35 0.85
CA ASN A 54 13.59 4.36 0.55
C ASN A 54 13.91 5.14 -0.73
N PHE A 55 13.04 5.06 -1.74
CA PHE A 55 13.22 5.78 -3.01
C PHE A 55 13.23 7.30 -2.82
N HIS A 56 12.29 7.82 -2.02
CA HIS A 56 12.18 9.24 -1.73
C HIS A 56 13.44 9.80 -1.07
N LEU A 57 14.08 9.05 -0.16
CA LEU A 57 15.33 9.45 0.50
C LEU A 57 16.48 9.68 -0.49
N HIS A 58 16.59 8.82 -1.51
CA HIS A 58 17.66 8.90 -2.51
C HIS A 58 17.38 9.93 -3.60
N SER A 59 16.10 10.18 -3.88
CA SER A 59 15.66 11.04 -4.99
C SER A 59 15.33 12.48 -4.56
N GLN A 60 15.54 12.83 -3.28
CA GLN A 60 15.25 14.16 -2.71
C GLN A 60 13.80 14.64 -2.97
N ILE A 61 12.87 13.70 -3.07
CA ILE A 61 11.43 13.98 -3.25
C ILE A 61 10.90 14.51 -1.90
N SER A 62 9.66 14.98 -1.76
CA SER A 62 9.06 15.22 -0.44
C SER A 62 8.39 13.96 0.11
N ASN A 63 8.38 13.78 1.43
CA ASN A 63 7.60 12.71 2.08
C ASN A 63 6.15 13.15 2.38
N ASP A 64 5.89 14.45 2.39
CA ASP A 64 4.60 15.05 2.71
C ASP A 64 3.81 15.35 1.41
N PRO A 65 2.51 14.99 1.29
CA PRO A 65 1.65 14.31 2.28
C PRO A 65 1.87 12.79 2.36
N SER A 66 2.42 12.19 1.31
CA SER A 66 2.93 10.81 1.30
C SER A 66 3.97 10.62 0.19
N PRO A 67 4.94 9.69 0.35
CA PRO A 67 5.98 9.48 -0.66
C PRO A 67 5.41 8.86 -1.93
N GLY A 68 4.43 7.96 -1.81
CA GLY A 68 3.74 7.35 -2.95
C GLY A 68 3.00 8.39 -3.81
N TYR A 69 2.32 9.36 -3.18
CA TYR A 69 1.63 10.44 -3.89
C TYR A 69 2.62 11.32 -4.68
N ASN A 70 3.73 11.73 -4.06
CA ASN A 70 4.71 12.58 -4.72
C ASN A 70 5.40 11.86 -5.89
N ILE A 71 5.73 10.58 -5.72
CA ILE A 71 6.27 9.74 -6.79
C ILE A 71 5.27 9.62 -7.95
N GLU A 72 3.98 9.46 -7.67
CA GLU A 72 2.93 9.48 -8.70
C GLU A 72 2.89 10.82 -9.45
N GLN A 73 2.95 11.95 -8.75
CA GLN A 73 2.94 13.27 -9.41
C GLN A 73 4.18 13.51 -10.27
N MET A 74 5.34 13.02 -9.85
CA MET A 74 6.58 13.10 -10.63
C MET A 74 6.56 12.15 -11.83
N ALA A 75 6.02 10.94 -11.66
CA ALA A 75 5.88 9.96 -12.74
C ALA A 75 5.07 10.51 -13.93
N LYS A 76 4.07 11.37 -13.68
CA LYS A 76 3.28 12.04 -14.74
C LYS A 76 4.10 12.98 -15.63
N LYS A 77 5.25 13.44 -15.15
CA LYS A 77 6.15 14.35 -15.87
C LYS A 77 7.30 13.62 -16.57
N GLY A 78 7.53 12.34 -16.24
CA GLY A 78 8.55 11.53 -16.88
C GLY A 78 8.20 11.26 -18.33
N THR A 79 9.20 11.24 -19.20
CA THR A 79 9.03 11.05 -20.65
C THR A 79 9.88 9.90 -21.18
N LYS A 80 10.90 9.50 -20.43
CA LYS A 80 11.83 8.43 -20.79
C LYS A 80 11.63 7.22 -19.89
N TYR A 81 11.45 6.07 -20.50
CA TYR A 81 11.47 4.79 -19.80
C TYR A 81 12.91 4.31 -19.58
N ILE A 82 13.21 3.90 -18.36
CA ILE A 82 14.47 3.30 -17.92
C ILE A 82 14.17 1.86 -17.53
N ASP A 83 14.90 0.91 -18.12
CA ASP A 83 14.73 -0.51 -17.78
C ASP A 83 15.07 -0.75 -16.31
N LEU A 84 14.08 -1.22 -15.55
CA LEU A 84 14.24 -1.68 -14.18
C LEU A 84 14.15 -3.22 -14.13
N PRO A 85 14.82 -3.86 -13.15
CA PRO A 85 14.68 -5.30 -12.96
C PRO A 85 13.21 -5.70 -12.78
N TYR A 86 12.76 -6.66 -13.60
CA TYR A 86 11.43 -7.23 -13.51
C TYR A 86 11.50 -8.57 -12.77
N THR A 87 11.12 -8.58 -11.50
CA THR A 87 11.30 -9.72 -10.61
C THR A 87 9.98 -10.26 -10.10
N VAL A 88 9.43 -11.25 -10.82
CA VAL A 88 8.26 -12.03 -10.41
C VAL A 88 8.68 -13.49 -10.23
N LYS A 89 8.36 -14.09 -9.08
CA LYS A 89 8.61 -15.51 -8.78
C LYS A 89 7.29 -16.18 -8.39
N GLY A 90 6.68 -16.90 -9.32
CA GLY A 90 5.35 -17.49 -9.08
C GLY A 90 4.29 -16.40 -8.87
N MET A 91 3.77 -16.27 -7.65
CA MET A 91 2.84 -15.21 -7.25
C MET A 91 3.48 -14.17 -6.33
N ASP A 92 4.80 -14.23 -6.15
CA ASP A 92 5.55 -13.32 -5.27
C ASP A 92 6.34 -12.27 -6.08
N VAL A 93 6.42 -11.06 -5.53
CA VAL A 93 7.24 -9.96 -6.08
C VAL A 93 8.32 -9.57 -5.05
N PRO A 94 9.56 -10.05 -5.21
CA PRO A 94 10.67 -9.63 -4.36
C PRO A 94 11.16 -8.22 -4.74
N PHE A 95 10.90 -7.23 -3.90
CA PHE A 95 11.29 -5.83 -4.16
C PHE A 95 12.76 -5.48 -3.83
N SER A 96 13.48 -6.35 -3.11
CA SER A 96 14.85 -6.06 -2.64
C SER A 96 15.84 -5.82 -3.79
N GLY A 97 15.78 -6.63 -4.85
CA GLY A 97 16.66 -6.48 -6.01
C GLY A 97 16.42 -5.18 -6.77
N ILE A 98 15.17 -4.73 -6.81
CA ILE A 98 14.79 -3.46 -7.47
C ILE A 98 15.30 -2.28 -6.65
N LEU A 99 15.15 -2.35 -5.33
CA LEU A 99 15.67 -1.30 -4.44
C LEU A 99 17.18 -1.14 -4.60
N SER A 100 17.95 -2.24 -4.51
CA SER A 100 19.41 -2.17 -4.67
C SER A 100 19.83 -1.69 -6.07
N TYR A 101 19.11 -2.09 -7.12
CA TYR A 101 19.36 -1.57 -8.46
C TYR A 101 19.12 -0.06 -8.51
N ILE A 102 18.02 0.42 -7.96
CA ILE A 102 17.73 1.85 -7.94
C ILE A 102 18.78 2.60 -7.13
N GLU A 103 19.17 2.12 -5.96
CA GLU A 103 20.18 2.78 -5.12
C GLU A 103 21.52 2.94 -5.87
N ASP A 104 21.99 1.93 -6.61
CA ASP A 104 23.26 2.04 -7.36
C ASP A 104 23.11 2.73 -8.73
N ALA A 105 22.09 2.34 -9.50
CA ALA A 105 21.90 2.82 -10.87
C ALA A 105 21.31 4.23 -10.93
N ALA A 106 20.36 4.57 -10.06
CA ALA A 106 19.74 5.91 -10.08
C ALA A 106 20.77 6.99 -9.75
N HIS A 107 21.65 6.78 -8.77
CA HIS A 107 22.68 7.76 -8.46
C HIS A 107 23.60 8.02 -9.66
N LYS A 108 23.98 6.98 -10.41
CA LYS A 108 24.81 7.12 -11.61
C LYS A 108 24.04 7.79 -12.75
N LEU A 109 22.80 7.38 -13.01
CA LEU A 109 21.98 7.93 -14.10
C LEU A 109 21.59 9.39 -13.86
N LEU A 110 21.27 9.76 -12.62
CA LEU A 110 20.96 11.14 -12.24
C LEU A 110 22.20 12.04 -12.28
N SER A 111 23.33 11.57 -11.72
CA SER A 111 24.57 12.37 -11.70
C SER A 111 25.18 12.60 -13.09
N THR A 112 24.98 11.66 -14.01
CA THR A 112 25.44 11.77 -15.40
C THR A 112 24.42 12.47 -16.31
N GLY A 113 23.26 12.87 -15.79
CA GLY A 113 22.19 13.53 -16.55
C GLY A 113 21.52 12.63 -17.61
N GLN A 114 21.67 11.31 -17.50
CA GLN A 114 21.09 10.35 -18.44
C GLN A 114 19.59 10.14 -18.24
N CYS A 115 19.07 10.43 -17.04
CA CYS A 115 17.65 10.49 -16.74
C CYS A 115 17.35 11.62 -15.75
N THR A 116 16.08 12.01 -15.69
CA THR A 116 15.55 12.90 -14.65
C THR A 116 14.95 12.10 -13.49
N PRO A 117 14.79 12.71 -12.29
CA PRO A 117 14.01 12.10 -11.21
C PRO A 117 12.59 11.71 -11.64
N GLU A 118 11.97 12.50 -12.51
CA GLU A 118 10.66 12.25 -13.10
C GLU A 118 10.63 11.00 -13.98
N ASP A 119 11.63 10.82 -14.86
CA ASP A 119 11.79 9.62 -15.69
C ASP A 119 11.97 8.36 -14.84
N LEU A 120 12.70 8.49 -13.72
CA LEU A 120 12.90 7.39 -12.79
C LEU A 120 11.60 7.04 -12.06
N CYS A 121 10.82 8.04 -11.60
CA CYS A 121 9.50 7.83 -11.01
C CYS A 121 8.52 7.19 -11.99
N PHE A 122 8.57 7.60 -13.26
CA PHE A 122 7.79 7.04 -14.36
C PHE A 122 8.14 5.56 -14.58
N SER A 123 9.43 5.26 -14.66
CA SER A 123 9.93 3.89 -14.85
C SER A 123 9.64 3.00 -13.64
N LEU A 124 9.63 3.57 -12.44
CA LEU A 124 9.25 2.87 -11.21
C LEU A 124 7.81 2.34 -11.23
N GLN A 125 6.94 2.90 -12.07
CA GLN A 125 5.58 2.38 -12.25
C GLN A 125 5.57 0.96 -12.86
N THR A 126 6.69 0.45 -13.40
CA THR A 126 6.85 -0.97 -13.80
C THR A 126 6.58 -1.94 -12.66
N LEU A 127 6.71 -1.51 -11.40
CA LEU A 127 6.29 -2.29 -10.24
C LEU A 127 4.81 -2.70 -10.31
N PHE A 128 3.96 -1.85 -10.88
CA PHE A 128 2.54 -2.13 -11.01
C PHE A 128 2.25 -3.20 -12.06
N ALA A 129 3.08 -3.31 -13.11
CA ALA A 129 2.96 -4.41 -14.05
C ALA A 129 3.20 -5.76 -13.34
N MET A 130 4.21 -5.83 -12.46
CA MET A 130 4.45 -7.03 -11.65
C MET A 130 3.28 -7.35 -10.72
N LEU A 131 2.67 -6.33 -10.08
CA LEU A 131 1.50 -6.51 -9.21
C LEU A 131 0.27 -6.98 -9.99
N VAL A 132 0.02 -6.42 -11.17
CA VAL A 132 -1.09 -6.84 -12.04
C VAL A 132 -0.89 -8.27 -12.49
N GLU A 133 0.33 -8.65 -12.89
CA GLU A 133 0.66 -10.01 -13.31
C GLU A 133 0.41 -11.04 -12.19
N ILE A 134 0.92 -10.81 -10.97
CA ILE A 134 0.70 -11.77 -9.88
C ILE A 134 -0.78 -11.84 -9.46
N THR A 135 -1.50 -10.71 -9.57
CA THR A 135 -2.93 -10.66 -9.27
C THR A 135 -3.72 -11.46 -10.29
N GLU A 136 -3.42 -11.29 -11.58
CA GLU A 136 -4.05 -12.07 -12.64
C GLU A 136 -3.77 -13.57 -12.50
N ARG A 137 -2.53 -13.95 -12.18
CA ARG A 137 -2.16 -15.35 -11.89
C ARG A 137 -2.99 -15.90 -10.72
N ALA A 138 -3.12 -15.15 -9.64
CA ALA A 138 -3.90 -15.55 -8.47
C ALA A 138 -5.39 -15.71 -8.80
N MET A 139 -5.98 -14.76 -9.54
CA MET A 139 -7.37 -14.85 -9.99
C MET A 139 -7.62 -16.09 -10.84
N ALA A 140 -6.74 -16.37 -11.80
CA ALA A 140 -6.83 -17.57 -12.64
C ALA A 140 -6.73 -18.85 -11.81
N HIS A 141 -5.90 -18.85 -10.77
CA HIS A 141 -5.72 -20.01 -9.89
C HIS A 141 -6.91 -20.27 -8.96
N CYS A 142 -7.49 -19.23 -8.37
CA CYS A 142 -8.62 -19.36 -7.43
C CYS A 142 -10.01 -19.32 -8.10
N GLY A 143 -10.07 -18.99 -9.39
CA GLY A 143 -11.33 -18.83 -10.13
C GLY A 143 -12.10 -17.55 -9.78
N SER A 144 -11.45 -16.55 -9.18
CA SER A 144 -12.09 -15.27 -8.82
C SER A 144 -12.36 -14.42 -10.06
N GLN A 145 -13.49 -13.71 -10.04
CA GLN A 145 -13.89 -12.70 -11.02
C GLN A 145 -13.91 -11.28 -10.43
N GLU A 146 -13.37 -11.13 -9.22
CA GLU A 146 -13.37 -9.88 -8.47
C GLU A 146 -11.98 -9.61 -7.92
N VAL A 147 -11.53 -8.36 -8.04
CA VAL A 147 -10.31 -7.84 -7.43
C VAL A 147 -10.68 -6.66 -6.56
N LEU A 148 -10.19 -6.67 -5.33
CA LEU A 148 -10.27 -5.53 -4.43
C LEU A 148 -8.86 -4.95 -4.23
N ILE A 149 -8.69 -3.66 -4.55
CA ILE A 149 -7.47 -2.92 -4.25
C ILE A 149 -7.66 -2.16 -2.93
N VAL A 150 -6.73 -2.39 -2.00
CA VAL A 150 -6.64 -1.72 -0.69
C VAL A 150 -5.20 -1.31 -0.40
N GLY A 151 -4.97 -0.64 0.73
CA GLY A 151 -3.66 -0.18 1.16
C GLY A 151 -3.27 1.17 0.55
N GLY A 152 -2.30 1.85 1.17
CA GLY A 152 -1.87 3.19 0.72
C GLY A 152 -1.37 3.25 -0.72
N VAL A 153 -0.74 2.17 -1.22
CA VAL A 153 -0.34 2.08 -2.63
C VAL A 153 -1.52 1.80 -3.56
N GLY A 154 -2.57 1.17 -3.04
CA GLY A 154 -3.83 0.99 -3.74
C GLY A 154 -4.52 2.30 -4.12
N CYS A 155 -4.19 3.41 -3.45
CA CYS A 155 -4.67 4.74 -3.80
C CYS A 155 -4.03 5.30 -5.09
N ASN A 156 -2.97 4.69 -5.62
CA ASN A 156 -2.30 5.17 -6.82
C ASN A 156 -3.17 4.94 -8.05
N LEU A 157 -3.48 6.02 -8.78
CA LEU A 157 -4.41 5.96 -9.91
C LEU A 157 -3.87 5.15 -11.09
N ARG A 158 -2.54 5.12 -11.29
CA ARG A 158 -1.91 4.32 -12.34
C ARG A 158 -2.04 2.83 -12.06
N LEU A 159 -1.88 2.39 -10.81
CA LEU A 159 -2.12 1.00 -10.42
C LEU A 159 -3.58 0.60 -10.65
N GLN A 160 -4.52 1.46 -10.22
CA GLN A 160 -5.96 1.22 -10.41
C GLN A 160 -6.32 1.13 -11.89
N GLU A 161 -5.77 2.02 -12.73
CA GLU A 161 -5.95 1.99 -14.18
C GLU A 161 -5.45 0.68 -14.78
N MET A 162 -4.22 0.27 -14.47
CA MET A 162 -3.63 -0.96 -15.01
C MET A 162 -4.39 -2.22 -14.58
N MET A 163 -4.81 -2.29 -13.31
CA MET A 163 -5.65 -3.39 -12.81
C MET A 163 -7.03 -3.39 -13.46
N GLY A 164 -7.59 -2.20 -13.73
CA GLY A 164 -8.89 -2.04 -14.37
C GLY A 164 -8.89 -2.54 -15.81
N VAL A 165 -7.81 -2.28 -16.55
CA VAL A 165 -7.59 -2.86 -17.90
C VAL A 165 -7.57 -4.39 -17.82
N MET A 166 -6.74 -4.97 -16.94
CA MET A 166 -6.65 -6.42 -16.77
C MET A 166 -8.01 -7.04 -16.39
N CYS A 167 -8.73 -6.46 -15.43
CA CYS A 167 -10.06 -6.95 -15.04
C CYS A 167 -11.04 -6.91 -16.21
N LYS A 168 -11.06 -5.80 -16.96
CA LYS A 168 -11.94 -5.64 -18.12
C LYS A 168 -11.67 -6.67 -19.21
N GLU A 169 -10.40 -6.93 -19.53
CA GLU A 169 -10.01 -7.93 -20.54
C GLU A 169 -10.40 -9.36 -20.14
N ARG A 170 -10.49 -9.64 -18.84
CA ARG A 170 -10.92 -10.94 -18.29
C ARG A 170 -12.43 -11.07 -18.11
N GLY A 171 -13.19 -9.97 -18.21
CA GLY A 171 -14.60 -9.93 -17.82
C GLY A 171 -14.83 -9.94 -16.30
N ALA A 172 -13.81 -9.54 -15.52
CA ALA A 172 -13.84 -9.42 -14.07
C ALA A 172 -14.17 -7.98 -13.62
N GLN A 173 -14.46 -7.82 -12.33
CA GLN A 173 -14.76 -6.53 -11.71
C GLN A 173 -13.62 -6.07 -10.80
N LEU A 174 -13.25 -4.80 -10.96
CA LEU A 174 -12.33 -4.11 -10.06
C LEU A 174 -13.12 -3.28 -9.05
N PHE A 175 -12.85 -3.50 -7.78
CA PHE A 175 -13.28 -2.65 -6.68
C PHE A 175 -12.07 -1.89 -6.15
N ALA A 176 -12.13 -0.57 -6.23
CA ALA A 176 -11.19 0.32 -5.54
C ALA A 176 -11.92 0.95 -4.37
N THR A 177 -11.39 0.75 -3.16
CA THR A 177 -12.01 1.34 -1.97
C THR A 177 -11.72 2.84 -1.93
N ASP A 178 -12.67 3.63 -1.42
CA ASP A 178 -12.46 5.05 -1.13
C ASP A 178 -11.15 5.24 -0.34
N GLU A 179 -10.35 6.24 -0.72
CA GLU A 179 -9.04 6.50 -0.12
C GLU A 179 -9.10 6.62 1.42
N ARG A 180 -10.27 7.00 1.99
CA ARG A 180 -10.57 7.03 3.43
C ARG A 180 -10.36 5.69 4.12
N PHE A 181 -10.68 4.60 3.44
CA PHE A 181 -10.63 3.25 3.98
C PHE A 181 -9.49 2.41 3.40
N CYS A 182 -8.80 2.90 2.35
CA CYS A 182 -7.61 2.26 1.81
C CYS A 182 -6.38 2.43 2.71
N ILE A 183 -6.29 3.54 3.42
CA ILE A 183 -5.21 3.75 4.39
C ILE A 183 -5.53 3.08 5.72
N ASP A 184 -4.47 2.73 6.42
CA ASP A 184 -4.49 2.25 7.79
C ASP A 184 -5.36 3.15 8.70
N ASN A 185 -6.45 2.58 9.22
CA ASN A 185 -7.42 3.30 10.05
C ASN A 185 -8.11 2.35 11.03
N GLY A 186 -8.50 2.86 12.19
CA GLY A 186 -9.14 2.02 13.21
C GLY A 186 -10.56 1.54 12.82
N ALA A 187 -11.21 2.15 11.82
CA ALA A 187 -12.53 1.71 11.38
C ALA A 187 -12.49 0.35 10.67
N MET A 188 -11.41 0.04 9.92
CA MET A 188 -11.23 -1.29 9.33
C MET A 188 -11.09 -2.38 10.39
N ILE A 189 -10.40 -2.08 11.50
CA ILE A 189 -10.23 -2.99 12.63
C ILE A 189 -11.56 -3.16 13.37
N ALA A 190 -12.30 -2.06 13.58
CA ALA A 190 -13.60 -2.11 14.22
C ALA A 190 -14.60 -2.92 13.37
N GLN A 191 -14.58 -2.76 12.04
CA GLN A 191 -15.46 -3.49 11.12
C GLN A 191 -15.15 -4.98 11.10
N ALA A 192 -13.87 -5.35 11.04
CA ALA A 192 -13.45 -6.74 11.15
C ALA A 192 -13.91 -7.35 12.48
N GLY A 193 -13.68 -6.65 13.60
CA GLY A 193 -14.15 -7.09 14.92
C GLY A 193 -15.66 -7.23 15.02
N TRP A 194 -16.42 -6.33 14.37
CA TRP A 194 -17.87 -6.40 14.29
C TRP A 194 -18.35 -7.65 13.55
N GLU A 195 -17.79 -7.94 12.37
CA GLU A 195 -18.15 -9.14 11.60
C GLU A 195 -17.76 -10.42 12.34
N MET A 196 -16.58 -10.47 12.99
CA MET A 196 -16.18 -11.58 13.84
C MET A 196 -17.16 -11.80 15.00
N PHE A 197 -17.55 -10.74 15.70
CA PHE A 197 -18.53 -10.83 16.79
C PHE A 197 -19.88 -11.34 16.29
N ARG A 198 -20.36 -10.84 15.14
CA ARG A 198 -21.63 -11.27 14.54
C ARG A 198 -21.63 -12.73 14.10
N SER A 199 -20.47 -13.26 13.71
CA SER A 199 -20.33 -14.68 13.39
C SER A 199 -20.10 -15.56 14.63
N GLY A 200 -20.20 -14.99 15.84
CA GLY A 200 -20.07 -15.71 17.11
C GLY A 200 -18.64 -15.85 17.63
N HIS A 201 -17.65 -15.17 17.03
CA HIS A 201 -16.29 -15.16 17.54
C HIS A 201 -16.14 -14.09 18.63
N VAL A 202 -15.70 -14.51 19.80
CA VAL A 202 -15.37 -13.63 20.93
C VAL A 202 -13.97 -13.98 21.41
N THR A 203 -13.16 -12.97 21.69
CA THR A 203 -11.80 -13.12 22.22
C THR A 203 -11.79 -12.77 23.70
N GLU A 204 -11.40 -13.74 24.54
CA GLU A 204 -11.20 -13.49 25.97
C GLU A 204 -10.02 -12.55 26.19
N LEU A 205 -10.03 -11.80 27.29
CA LEU A 205 -8.97 -10.84 27.60
C LEU A 205 -7.59 -11.51 27.74
N SER A 206 -7.54 -12.76 28.21
CA SER A 206 -6.30 -13.54 28.29
C SER A 206 -5.70 -13.85 26.92
N ASP A 207 -6.53 -13.86 25.87
CA ASP A 207 -6.15 -14.22 24.50
C ASP A 207 -5.93 -12.98 23.62
N SER A 208 -6.17 -11.78 24.13
CA SER A 208 -6.00 -10.51 23.41
C SER A 208 -4.57 -9.94 23.49
N TRP A 209 -3.56 -10.81 23.60
CA TRP A 209 -2.16 -10.42 23.65
C TRP A 209 -1.62 -10.11 22.25
N ILE A 210 -0.56 -9.31 22.18
CA ILE A 210 0.01 -8.83 20.92
C ILE A 210 1.08 -9.81 20.44
N THR A 211 0.99 -10.26 19.19
CA THR A 211 2.09 -10.97 18.51
C THR A 211 2.80 -10.00 17.58
N GLN A 212 4.10 -9.75 17.80
CA GLN A 212 4.97 -9.11 16.82
C GLN A 212 5.69 -10.21 16.03
N ARG A 213 5.61 -10.18 14.69
CA ARG A 213 6.28 -11.14 13.79
C ARG A 213 7.09 -10.40 12.73
#